data_AF-A0A4Q7CKK3-F1
#
_entry.id   AF-A0A4Q7CKK3-F1
#
_cell.length_a   1.000
_cell.length_b   1.000
_cell.length_c   1.000
_cell.angle_alpha   90.00
_cell.angle_beta   90.00
_cell.angle_gamma   90.00
#
_symmetry.space_group_name_H-M   'P 1'
#
loop_
_entity.id
_entity.type
_entity.pdbx_description
1 polymer ?
#
loop_
_entity_poly.entity_id
_entity_poly.type
_entity_poly.pdbx_seq_one_letter_code
_entity_poly.pdbx_strand_id
1 'polypeptide(L)' 'MGKTAIILTGQGSHKVGMAKELYQVDTKATEILDQEQSAGDFTLLETMITDEAGKIGEKEN' A
#
# COMPACT_ATOMS: atom_id res chain seq x y z
N MET A 1 -9.10 11.71 30.99
CA MET A 1 -8.69 10.83 29.87
C MET A 1 -9.31 11.39 28.60
N GLY A 2 -8.51 11.76 27.61
CA GLY A 2 -9.01 12.25 26.32
C GLY A 2 -9.48 11.09 25.43
N LYS A 3 -10.37 11.37 24.47
CA LYS A 3 -10.76 10.40 23.45
C LYS A 3 -9.88 10.60 22.21
N THR A 4 -9.30 9.52 21.68
CA THR A 4 -8.52 9.55 20.44
C THR A 4 -9.42 9.11 19.28
N ALA A 5 -9.38 9.86 18.18
CA ALA A 5 -9.97 9.46 16.91
C ALA A 5 -8.86 9.12 15.92
N ILE A 6 -9.02 8.03 15.16
CA ILE A 6 -8.13 7.66 14.04
C ILE A 6 -8.92 7.89 12.76
N ILE A 7 -8.37 8.70 11.85
CA ILE A 7 -8.96 8.99 10.55
C ILE A 7 -8.00 8.48 9.49
N LEU A 8 -8.51 7.65 8.57
CA LEU A 8 -7.75 7.08 7.47
C LEU A 8 -8.06 7.85 6.18
N THR A 9 -7.06 8.05 5.33
CA THR A 9 -7.21 8.73 4.04
C THR A 9 -7.95 7.85 3.02
N GLY A 10 -8.76 8.47 2.16
CA GLY A 10 -9.45 7.79 1.06
C GLY A 10 -8.62 7.68 -0.24
N GLN A 11 -9.28 7.22 -1.30
CA GLN A 11 -8.72 7.11 -2.65
C GLN A 11 -8.24 8.47 -3.20
N GLY A 12 -7.20 8.44 -4.03
CA GLY A 12 -6.59 9.64 -4.64
C GLY A 12 -5.43 10.26 -3.85
N SER A 13 -5.09 9.72 -2.68
CA SER A 13 -3.89 10.10 -1.92
C SER A 13 -2.70 9.14 -2.13
N HIS A 14 -2.88 8.09 -2.94
CA HIS A 14 -1.84 7.11 -3.26
C HIS A 14 -0.70 7.73 -4.08
N LYS A 15 0.52 7.24 -3.85
CA LYS A 15 1.73 7.67 -4.57
C LYS A 15 2.65 6.47 -4.74
N VAL A 16 3.38 6.43 -5.85
CA VAL A 16 4.44 5.44 -6.08
C VAL A 16 5.48 5.52 -4.97
N GLY A 17 5.89 4.36 -4.47
CA GLY A 17 6.82 4.25 -3.34
C GLY A 17 6.16 4.37 -1.97
N MET A 18 4.83 4.50 -1.89
CA MET A 18 4.11 4.43 -0.62
C MET A 18 4.36 3.09 0.07
N ALA A 19 4.40 3.09 1.40
CA ALA A 19 4.68 1.93 2.24
C ALA A 19 6.07 1.26 2.06
N LYS A 20 6.92 1.71 1.11
CA LYS A 20 8.25 1.12 0.88
C LYS A 20 9.13 1.12 2.13
N GLU A 21 9.22 2.25 2.81
CA GLU A 21 10.04 2.37 4.03
C GLU A 21 9.48 1.49 5.14
N LEU A 22 8.16 1.54 5.37
CA LEU A 22 7.50 0.74 6.40
C LEU A 22 7.68 -0.77 6.15
N TYR A 23 7.56 -1.21 4.89
CA TYR A 23 7.79 -2.58 4.47
C TYR A 23 9.23 -3.07 4.76
N GLN A 24 10.21 -2.17 4.75
CA GLN A 24 11.62 -2.50 4.99
C GLN A 24 12.00 -2.53 6.47
N VAL A 25 11.28 -1.80 7.33
CA VAL A 25 11.66 -1.59 8.74
C VAL A 25 10.73 -2.27 9.75
N ASP A 26 9.48 -2.53 9.39
CA ASP A 26 8.48 -3.10 10.30
C ASP A 26 8.06 -4.50 9.86
N THR A 27 8.39 -5.49 10.69
CA THR A 27 8.14 -6.91 10.39
C THR A 27 6.65 -7.21 10.19
N LYS A 28 5.74 -6.56 10.93
CA LYS A 28 4.30 -6.81 10.76
C LYS A 28 3.80 -6.25 9.43
N ALA A 29 4.31 -5.09 9.01
CA ALA A 29 4.00 -4.52 7.71
C ALA A 29 4.51 -5.41 6.57
N THR A 30 5.73 -5.96 6.69
CA THR A 30 6.25 -6.95 5.74
C THR A 30 5.34 -8.17 5.65
N GLU A 31 5.01 -8.79 6.79
CA GLU A 31 4.17 -10.00 6.86
C GLU A 31 2.80 -9.80 6.21
N ILE A 32 2.12 -8.69 6.52
CA ILE A 32 0.79 -8.41 5.98
C ILE A 32 0.87 -8.19 4.46
N LEU A 33 1.84 -7.42 3.98
CA LEU A 33 1.96 -7.14 2.54
C LEU A 33 2.39 -8.39 1.74
N ASP A 34 3.26 -9.23 2.30
CA ASP A 34 3.67 -10.50 1.68
C ASP A 34 2.51 -11.50 1.61
N GLN A 35 1.68 -11.55 2.66
CA GLN A 35 0.48 -12.38 2.68
C GLN A 35 -0.49 -11.98 1.57
N GLU A 36 -0.78 -10.68 1.42
CA GLU A 36 -1.71 -10.19 0.39
C GLU A 36 -1.14 -10.37 -1.03
N GLN A 37 0.16 -10.13 -1.23
CA GLN A 37 0.85 -10.43 -2.49
C GLN A 37 0.75 -11.93 -2.84
N SER A 38 0.82 -12.82 -1.86
CA SER A 38 0.74 -14.27 -2.07
C SER A 38 -0.68 -14.76 -2.33
N ALA A 39 -1.69 -14.02 -1.86
CA ALA A 39 -3.10 -14.36 -2.00
C ALA A 39 -3.73 -13.79 -3.29
N GLY A 40 -3.16 -12.71 -3.83
CA GLY A 40 -3.68 -12.02 -5.01
C GLY A 40 -3.06 -12.47 -6.34
N ASP A 41 -3.83 -12.36 -7.42
CA ASP A 41 -3.38 -12.63 -8.79
C ASP A 41 -2.68 -11.42 -9.46
N PHE A 42 -2.23 -10.44 -8.67
CA PHE A 42 -1.63 -9.20 -9.19
C PHE A 42 -0.34 -8.86 -8.44
N THR A 43 0.51 -8.07 -9.08
CA THR A 43 1.82 -7.67 -8.54
C THR A 43 1.70 -6.50 -7.57
N LEU A 44 1.07 -6.70 -6.41
CA LEU A 44 0.81 -5.69 -5.38
C LEU A 44 2.07 -4.90 -4.99
N LEU A 45 3.15 -5.59 -4.59
CA LEU A 45 4.37 -4.93 -4.11
C LEU A 45 5.06 -4.11 -5.20
N GLU A 46 5.11 -4.64 -6.42
CA GLU A 46 5.66 -3.94 -7.58
C GLU A 46 4.81 -2.69 -7.87
N THR A 47 3.49 -2.82 -7.94
CA THR A 47 2.59 -1.69 -8.20
C THR A 47 2.71 -0.61 -7.12
N MET A 48 2.84 -0.98 -5.83
CA MET A 48 2.98 -0.02 -4.73
C MET A 48 4.35 0.68 -4.71
N ILE A 49 5.44 -0.04 -5.02
CA ILE A 49 6.81 0.43 -4.81
C ILE A 49 7.38 1.10 -6.07
N THR A 50 7.17 0.50 -7.24
CA THR A 50 7.77 0.92 -8.52
C THR A 50 6.74 1.38 -9.54
N ASP A 51 5.54 0.79 -9.54
CA ASP A 51 4.46 1.09 -10.47
C ASP A 51 4.88 1.02 -11.96
N GLU A 52 5.55 -0.06 -12.36
CA GLU A 52 6.03 -0.24 -13.75
C GLU A 52 4.88 -0.28 -14.74
N ALA A 53 3.72 -0.77 -14.31
CA ALA A 53 2.50 -0.82 -15.11
C ALA A 53 1.72 0.51 -15.13
N GLY A 54 2.13 1.53 -14.35
CA GLY A 54 1.48 2.85 -14.30
C GLY A 54 0.04 2.81 -13.79
N LYS A 55 -0.30 1.86 -12.91
CA LYS A 55 -1.65 1.65 -12.38
C LYS A 55 -2.02 2.68 -11.32
N ILE A 56 -1.04 3.27 -10.63
CA ILE A 56 -1.33 4.26 -9.58
C ILE A 56 -1.76 5.58 -10.22
N GLY A 57 -3.06 5.82 -10.20
CA GLY A 57 -3.69 7.01 -10.77
C GLY A 57 -4.59 6.74 -11.97
N GLU A 58 -4.65 5.50 -12.46
CA GLU A 58 -5.72 5.09 -13.37
C GLU A 58 -7.05 5.18 -12.61
N LYS A 59 -7.93 6.08 -13.07
CA LYS A 59 -9.32 6.06 -12.66
C LYS A 59 -9.97 4.90 -13.41
N GLU A 60 -10.72 4.04 -12.71
CA GLU A 60 -11.68 3.16 -13.39
C GLU A 60 -12.53 4.05 -14.32
N ASN A 61 -12.48 3.75 -15.62
CA ASN A 61 -13.38 4.33 -16.62
C ASN A 61 -14.73 3.63 -16.56
#